data_AF-A7IQ51-F1
#
_entry.id   AF-A7IQ51-F1
#
_cell.length_a   1.000
_cell.length_b   1.000
_cell.length_c   1.000
_cell.angle_alpha   90.00
_cell.angle_beta   90.00
_cell.angle_gamma   90.00
#
_symmetry.space_group_name_H-M   'P 1'
#
loop_
_entity.id
_entity.type
_entity.pdbx_description
1 polymer ?
#
loop_
_entity_poly.entity_id
_entity_poly.type
_entity_poly.pdbx_seq_one_letter_code
_entity_poly.pdbx_strand_id
1 'polypeptide(L)'
;MIAIVSGLYAASPTAAAMPVVTARLPEALEALSASDGMQLWWIGVMGLTGDVIFAAAAMMVAFGLVLRGQPIKVAGWLGIALSNIIFVGVDALVGRTLVMAASSGTSEAGFVAAKSFSDALFISGTFAFGAGALLLFGPALIPSGTFSSRAISFLGIAVGLVGVGAALICLFGVDAGQLLGLAIAAGSAIFLIVGMRAAKDALA
;
A
#
# COMPACT_ATOMS: atom_id res chain seq x y z
N MET A 1 -13.46 -4.03 -2.43
CA MET A 1 -12.74 -2.74 -2.49
C MET A 1 -11.31 -2.94 -3.01
N ILE A 2 -10.45 -3.73 -2.36
CA ILE A 2 -9.07 -4.02 -2.83
C ILE A 2 -9.03 -4.46 -4.31
N ALA A 3 -9.80 -5.47 -4.71
CA ALA A 3 -9.84 -5.93 -6.10
C ALA A 3 -10.30 -4.86 -7.11
N ILE A 4 -11.16 -3.93 -6.67
CA ILE A 4 -11.66 -2.82 -7.49
C ILE A 4 -10.54 -1.78 -7.66
N VAL A 5 -9.89 -1.39 -6.56
CA VAL A 5 -8.78 -0.42 -6.58
C VAL A 5 -7.59 -0.97 -7.37
N SER A 6 -7.22 -2.24 -7.19
CA SER A 6 -6.18 -2.89 -8.00
C SER A 6 -6.52 -2.96 -9.49
N GLY A 7 -7.79 -3.22 -9.83
CA GLY A 7 -8.26 -3.18 -11.22
C GLY A 7 -8.20 -1.79 -11.83
N LEU A 8 -8.57 -0.76 -11.07
CA LEU A 8 -8.48 0.64 -11.50
C LEU A 8 -7.03 1.08 -11.69
N TYR A 9 -6.12 0.68 -10.79
CA TYR A 9 -4.68 0.94 -10.95
C TYR A 9 -4.09 0.24 -12.17
N ALA A 10 -4.52 -0.99 -12.46
CA ALA A 10 -4.08 -1.72 -13.66
C ALA A 10 -4.63 -1.12 -14.96
N ALA A 11 -5.80 -0.48 -14.92
CA ALA A 11 -6.42 0.19 -16.05
C ALA A 11 -5.93 1.65 -16.25
N SER A 12 -5.32 2.24 -15.22
CA SER A 12 -4.78 3.60 -15.27
C SER A 12 -3.42 3.65 -15.98
N PRO A 13 -3.06 4.75 -16.64
CA PRO A 13 -1.71 4.93 -17.17
C PRO A 13 -0.69 4.74 -16.05
N THR A 14 0.15 3.70 -16.15
CA THR A 14 1.04 3.29 -15.06
C THR A 14 2.01 4.40 -14.64
N ALA A 15 2.44 5.24 -15.58
CA ALA A 15 3.31 6.38 -15.31
C ALA A 15 2.64 7.45 -14.43
N ALA A 16 1.31 7.62 -14.53
CA ALA A 16 0.55 8.58 -13.74
C ALA A 16 0.16 8.04 -12.36
N ALA A 17 -0.10 6.73 -12.25
CA ALA A 17 -0.68 6.12 -11.06
C ALA A 17 0.34 5.43 -10.14
N MET A 18 1.51 5.00 -10.65
CA MET A 18 2.55 4.32 -9.87
C MET A 18 3.75 5.24 -9.62
N PRO A 19 4.57 4.94 -8.59
CA PRO A 19 5.85 5.62 -8.41
C PRO A 19 6.74 5.50 -9.63
N VAL A 20 7.35 6.62 -10.04
CA VAL A 20 8.28 6.66 -11.17
C VAL A 20 9.57 7.36 -10.78
N VAL A 21 10.65 7.03 -11.48
CA VAL A 21 11.91 7.77 -11.34
C VAL A 21 11.76 9.19 -11.91
N THR A 22 12.54 10.14 -11.39
CA THR A 22 12.46 11.56 -11.79
C THR A 22 12.56 11.77 -13.31
N ALA A 23 13.37 10.95 -13.99
CA ALA A 23 13.54 11.00 -15.44
C ALA A 23 12.25 10.71 -16.24
N ARG A 24 11.23 10.08 -15.63
CA ARG A 24 9.94 9.73 -16.25
C ARG A 24 8.79 10.67 -15.84
N LEU A 25 9.05 11.72 -15.06
CA LEU A 25 8.03 12.69 -14.69
C LEU A 25 7.40 13.41 -15.90
N PRO A 26 8.13 13.75 -16.99
CA PRO A 26 7.51 14.31 -18.19
C PRO A 26 6.51 13.35 -18.85
N GLU A 27 6.85 12.06 -18.93
CA GLU A 27 5.98 11.00 -19.45
C GLU A 27 4.71 10.85 -18.57
N ALA A 28 4.88 10.92 -17.25
CA ALA A 28 3.76 10.88 -16.31
C ALA A 28 2.80 12.07 -16.47
N LEU A 29 3.34 13.26 -16.74
CA LEU A 29 2.54 14.46 -17.01
C LEU A 29 1.75 14.31 -18.33
N GLU A 30 2.42 13.88 -19.40
CA GLU A 30 1.78 13.64 -20.70
C GLU A 30 0.64 12.62 -20.59
N ALA A 31 0.90 11.49 -19.92
CA ALA A 31 -0.10 10.46 -19.68
C ALA A 31 -1.28 10.96 -18.83
N LEU A 32 -1.02 11.82 -17.85
CA LEU A 32 -2.06 12.43 -17.04
C LEU A 32 -2.92 13.41 -17.85
N SER A 33 -2.29 14.27 -18.66
CA SER A 33 -2.98 15.24 -19.52
C SER A 33 -3.83 14.59 -20.61
N ALA A 34 -3.49 13.36 -21.02
CA ALA A 34 -4.29 12.56 -21.95
C ALA A 34 -5.47 11.81 -21.27
N SER A 35 -5.55 11.84 -19.93
CA SER A 35 -6.58 11.12 -19.16
C SER A 35 -7.73 12.03 -18.72
N ASP A 36 -8.93 11.47 -18.56
CA ASP A 36 -10.10 12.19 -18.02
C ASP A 36 -10.07 12.33 -16.48
N GLY A 37 -9.05 11.76 -15.82
CA GLY A 37 -8.89 11.75 -14.36
C GLY A 37 -9.92 10.93 -13.60
N MET A 38 -10.94 10.34 -14.24
CA MET A 38 -12.05 9.66 -13.55
C MET A 38 -11.57 8.41 -12.81
N GLN A 39 -10.63 7.67 -13.41
CA GLN A 39 -10.03 6.48 -12.79
C GLN A 39 -9.22 6.85 -11.55
N LEU A 40 -8.41 7.91 -11.62
CA LEU A 40 -7.61 8.41 -10.50
C LEU A 40 -8.52 8.90 -9.36
N TRP A 41 -9.63 9.54 -9.68
CA TRP A 41 -10.63 9.95 -8.68
C TRP A 41 -11.19 8.76 -7.91
N TRP A 42 -11.61 7.71 -8.61
CA TRP A 42 -12.13 6.49 -7.97
C TRP A 42 -11.07 5.76 -7.16
N ILE A 43 -9.83 5.70 -7.65
CA ILE A 43 -8.68 5.18 -6.90
C ILE A 43 -8.58 5.91 -5.57
N GLY A 44 -8.52 7.25 -5.58
CA GLY A 44 -8.34 8.00 -4.35
C GLY A 44 -9.53 7.93 -3.39
N VAL A 45 -10.77 7.92 -3.88
CA VAL A 45 -11.96 7.81 -2.99
C VAL A 45 -12.03 6.44 -2.32
N MET A 46 -11.86 5.37 -3.10
CA MET A 46 -11.98 4.00 -2.60
C MET A 46 -10.77 3.59 -1.77
N GLY A 47 -9.57 3.99 -2.21
CA GLY A 47 -8.32 3.77 -1.48
C GLY A 47 -8.34 4.47 -0.13
N LEU A 48 -8.62 5.78 -0.10
CA LEU A 48 -8.64 6.57 1.14
C LEU A 48 -9.59 5.98 2.18
N THR A 49 -10.80 5.62 1.76
CA THR A 49 -11.79 5.02 2.66
C THR A 49 -11.27 3.69 3.21
N GLY A 50 -10.63 2.90 2.35
CA GLY A 50 -10.03 1.64 2.70
C GLY A 50 -8.92 1.73 3.72
N ASP A 51 -7.98 2.63 3.48
CA ASP A 51 -6.82 2.81 4.32
C ASP A 51 -7.19 3.34 5.69
N VAL A 52 -8.17 4.24 5.78
CA VAL A 52 -8.70 4.71 7.07
C VAL A 52 -9.28 3.55 7.88
N ILE A 53 -10.13 2.72 7.25
CA ILE A 53 -10.73 1.56 7.91
C ILE A 53 -9.65 0.57 8.34
N PHE A 54 -8.69 0.30 7.46
CA PHE A 54 -7.67 -0.71 7.71
C PHE A 54 -6.63 -0.26 8.73
N ALA A 55 -6.25 1.02 8.74
CA ALA A 55 -5.43 1.62 9.80
C ALA A 55 -6.13 1.51 11.16
N ALA A 56 -7.41 1.86 11.24
CA ALA A 56 -8.18 1.75 12.48
C ALA A 56 -8.25 0.30 12.98
N ALA A 57 -8.57 -0.65 12.09
CA ALA A 57 -8.60 -2.08 12.43
C ALA A 57 -7.23 -2.58 12.90
N ALA A 58 -6.14 -2.22 12.22
CA ALA A 58 -4.78 -2.59 12.60
C ALA A 58 -4.40 -2.05 13.99
N MET A 59 -4.76 -0.81 14.32
CA MET A 59 -4.55 -0.22 15.65
C MET A 59 -5.37 -0.94 16.73
N MET A 60 -6.62 -1.30 16.46
CA MET A 60 -7.45 -2.08 17.40
C MET A 60 -6.84 -3.46 17.68
N VAL A 61 -6.34 -4.15 16.65
CA VAL A 61 -5.66 -5.44 16.80
C VAL A 61 -4.35 -5.28 17.59
N ALA A 62 -3.56 -4.24 17.30
CA ALA A 62 -2.35 -3.93 18.04
C ALA A 62 -2.65 -3.72 19.54
N PHE A 63 -3.69 -2.96 19.87
CA PHE A 63 -4.11 -2.76 21.27
C PHE A 63 -4.45 -4.08 21.97
N GLY A 64 -5.23 -4.95 21.32
CA GLY A 64 -5.54 -6.28 21.87
C GLY A 64 -4.29 -7.16 22.10
N LEU A 65 -3.26 -7.01 21.26
CA LEU A 65 -1.99 -7.73 21.39
C LEU A 65 -1.07 -7.17 22.47
N VAL A 66 -1.15 -5.87 22.78
CA VAL A 66 -0.47 -5.26 23.93
C VAL A 66 -0.94 -5.94 25.20
N LEU A 67 -2.25 -6.09 25.38
CA LEU A 67 -2.84 -6.76 26.54
C LEU A 67 -2.43 -8.24 26.66
N ARG A 68 -2.01 -8.86 25.56
CA ARG A 68 -1.56 -10.26 25.50
C ARG A 68 -0.03 -10.41 25.56
N GLY A 69 0.71 -9.32 25.77
CA GLY A 69 2.17 -9.36 25.88
C GLY A 69 2.89 -9.83 24.61
N GLN A 70 2.39 -9.49 23.41
CA GLN A 70 2.98 -9.91 22.13
C GLN A 70 3.66 -8.74 21.39
N PRO A 71 4.76 -8.16 21.91
CA PRO A 71 5.29 -6.87 21.46
C PRO A 71 5.74 -6.85 19.99
N ILE A 72 6.28 -7.97 19.48
CA ILE A 72 6.73 -8.05 18.07
C ILE A 72 5.53 -7.94 17.12
N LYS A 73 4.43 -8.62 17.42
CA LYS A 73 3.21 -8.54 16.60
C LYS A 73 2.54 -7.18 16.72
N VAL A 74 2.61 -6.54 17.89
CA VAL A 74 2.16 -5.15 18.07
C VAL A 74 2.92 -4.24 17.12
N ALA A 75 4.26 -4.30 17.11
CA ALA A 75 5.09 -3.51 16.20
C ALA A 75 4.74 -3.79 14.72
N GLY A 76 4.51 -5.06 14.36
CA GLY A 76 4.05 -5.44 13.03
C GLY A 76 2.74 -4.75 12.63
N TRP A 77 1.70 -4.86 13.46
CA TRP A 77 0.41 -4.22 13.19
C TRP A 77 0.47 -2.69 13.21
N LEU A 78 1.29 -2.09 14.07
CA LEU A 78 1.52 -0.64 14.04
C LEU A 78 2.25 -0.20 12.76
N GLY A 79 3.17 -1.01 12.24
CA GLY A 79 3.78 -0.79 10.92
C GLY A 79 2.75 -0.83 9.78
N ILE A 80 1.82 -1.79 9.82
CA ILE A 80 0.69 -1.85 8.87
C ILE A 80 -0.21 -0.62 9.04
N ALA A 81 -0.53 -0.20 10.26
CA ALA A 81 -1.35 0.99 10.50
C ALA A 81 -0.68 2.26 9.96
N LEU A 82 0.62 2.43 10.24
CA LEU A 82 1.42 3.56 9.74
C LEU A 82 1.44 3.59 8.21
N SER A 83 1.64 2.43 7.58
CA SER A 83 1.58 2.31 6.13
C SER A 83 0.26 2.83 5.56
N ASN A 84 -0.87 2.42 6.13
CA ASN A 84 -2.19 2.86 5.66
C ASN A 84 -2.42 4.36 5.92
N ILE A 85 -1.95 4.90 7.05
CA ILE A 85 -2.01 6.36 7.30
C ILE A 85 -1.22 7.12 6.23
N ILE A 86 -0.08 6.59 5.79
CA ILE A 86 0.70 7.19 4.69
C ILE A 86 -0.06 7.08 3.36
N PHE A 87 -0.67 5.92 3.07
CA PHE A 87 -1.43 5.72 1.83
C PHE A 87 -2.72 6.55 1.74
N VAL A 88 -3.35 6.92 2.86
CA VAL A 88 -4.40 7.96 2.87
C VAL A 88 -3.91 9.26 2.20
N GLY A 89 -2.65 9.64 2.46
CA GLY A 89 -2.02 10.80 1.82
C GLY A 89 -1.79 10.60 0.32
N VAL A 90 -1.32 9.41 -0.07
CA VAL A 90 -1.14 9.02 -1.49
C VAL A 90 -2.48 9.11 -2.22
N ASP A 91 -3.53 8.50 -1.68
CA ASP A 91 -4.86 8.46 -2.29
C ASP A 91 -5.52 9.84 -2.37
N ALA A 92 -5.31 10.68 -1.36
CA ALA A 92 -5.74 12.08 -1.40
C ALA A 92 -5.04 12.85 -2.52
N LEU A 93 -3.72 12.68 -2.69
CA LEU A 93 -2.96 13.32 -3.77
C LEU A 93 -3.39 12.79 -5.14
N VAL A 94 -3.54 11.48 -5.30
CA VAL A 94 -3.92 10.84 -6.55
C VAL A 94 -5.36 11.22 -6.94
N GLY A 95 -6.32 11.04 -6.05
CA GLY A 95 -7.75 11.24 -6.35
C GLY A 95 -8.24 12.68 -6.30
N ARG A 96 -7.42 13.63 -5.83
CA ARG A 96 -7.75 15.06 -5.80
C ARG A 96 -6.73 15.88 -6.57
N THR A 97 -5.48 15.93 -6.11
CA THR A 97 -4.46 16.83 -6.66
C THR A 97 -4.09 16.48 -8.09
N LEU A 98 -3.84 15.20 -8.40
CA LEU A 98 -3.52 14.78 -9.76
C LEU A 98 -4.73 14.85 -10.70
N VAL A 99 -5.94 14.56 -10.19
CA VAL A 99 -7.19 14.78 -10.96
C VAL A 99 -7.36 16.24 -11.34
N MET A 100 -7.14 17.17 -10.41
CA MET A 100 -7.20 18.61 -10.70
C MET A 100 -6.13 19.03 -11.71
N ALA A 101 -4.95 18.40 -11.67
CA ALA A 101 -3.89 18.63 -12.66
C ALA A 101 -4.28 18.14 -14.06
N ALA A 102 -4.96 16.99 -14.17
CA ALA A 102 -5.50 16.50 -15.43
C ALA A 102 -6.60 17.39 -16.01
N SER A 103 -7.53 17.88 -15.17
CA SER A 103 -8.73 18.60 -15.62
C SER A 103 -8.52 20.10 -15.86
N SER A 104 -7.58 20.73 -15.15
CA SER A 104 -7.53 22.20 -15.01
C SER A 104 -6.25 22.83 -15.58
N GLY A 105 -5.33 22.02 -16.12
CA GLY A 105 -4.05 22.49 -16.66
C GLY A 105 -3.14 23.10 -15.58
N THR A 106 -2.74 22.29 -14.59
CA THR A 106 -1.80 22.76 -13.54
C THR A 106 -0.42 23.04 -14.11
N SER A 107 0.33 23.97 -13.50
CA SER A 107 1.72 24.22 -13.89
C SER A 107 2.56 22.95 -13.75
N GLU A 108 3.48 22.73 -14.70
CA GLU A 108 4.38 21.58 -14.72
C GLU A 108 5.11 21.42 -13.37
N ALA A 109 5.58 22.51 -12.78
CA ALA A 109 6.22 22.53 -11.47
C ALA A 109 5.29 22.03 -10.34
N GLY A 110 4.00 22.39 -10.38
CA GLY A 110 3.00 21.94 -9.42
C GLY A 110 2.73 20.44 -9.54
N PHE A 111 2.64 19.92 -10.77
CA PHE A 111 2.52 18.48 -11.01
C PHE A 111 3.76 17.72 -10.51
N VAL A 112 4.96 18.17 -10.88
CA VAL A 112 6.22 17.54 -10.48
C VAL A 112 6.33 17.46 -8.96
N ALA A 113 6.00 18.54 -8.25
CA ALA A 113 6.01 18.55 -6.78
C ALA A 113 5.00 17.57 -6.19
N ALA A 114 3.74 17.59 -6.66
CA ALA A 114 2.70 16.70 -6.17
C ALA A 114 3.01 15.22 -6.42
N LYS A 115 3.49 14.91 -7.63
CA LYS A 115 3.85 13.55 -8.04
C LYS A 115 5.06 13.03 -7.26
N SER A 116 6.12 13.84 -7.14
CA SER A 116 7.32 13.44 -6.38
C SER A 116 6.99 13.19 -4.91
N PHE A 117 6.13 14.01 -4.32
CA PHE A 117 5.68 13.81 -2.94
C PHE A 117 4.82 12.56 -2.81
N SER A 118 3.87 12.33 -3.73
CA SER A 118 3.08 11.09 -3.79
C SER A 118 3.97 9.85 -3.89
N ASP A 119 5.03 9.90 -4.71
CA ASP A 119 5.94 8.77 -4.91
C ASP A 119 6.76 8.48 -3.66
N ALA A 120 7.26 9.52 -3.00
CA ALA A 120 7.95 9.39 -1.72
C ALA A 120 7.05 8.78 -0.64
N LEU A 121 5.78 9.19 -0.58
CA LEU A 121 4.81 8.59 0.33
C LEU A 121 4.51 7.14 -0.04
N PHE A 122 4.31 6.81 -1.31
CA PHE A 122 4.04 5.44 -1.75
C PHE A 122 5.21 4.51 -1.39
N ILE A 123 6.45 4.92 -1.65
CA ILE A 123 7.66 4.17 -1.31
C ILE A 123 7.74 3.98 0.21
N SER A 124 7.55 5.03 0.99
CA SER A 124 7.61 5.00 2.46
C SER A 124 6.51 4.12 3.07
N GLY A 125 5.29 4.24 2.54
CA GLY A 125 4.14 3.43 2.93
C GLY A 125 4.35 1.96 2.62
N THR A 126 4.92 1.64 1.44
CA THR A 126 5.23 0.26 1.06
C THR A 126 6.36 -0.33 1.90
N PHE A 127 7.36 0.47 2.26
CA PHE A 127 8.42 0.04 3.19
C PHE A 127 7.83 -0.28 4.57
N ALA A 128 7.01 0.63 5.13
CA ALA A 128 6.34 0.42 6.41
C ALA A 128 5.43 -0.83 6.39
N PHE A 129 4.72 -1.04 5.28
CA PHE A 129 3.92 -2.24 5.05
C PHE A 129 4.78 -3.50 5.10
N GLY A 130 5.85 -3.53 4.31
CA GLY A 130 6.71 -4.70 4.19
C GLY A 130 7.41 -5.03 5.51
N ALA A 131 7.95 -4.02 6.19
CA ALA A 131 8.55 -4.19 7.51
C ALA A 131 7.52 -4.68 8.54
N GLY A 132 6.30 -4.11 8.54
CA GLY A 132 5.20 -4.55 9.38
C GLY A 132 4.80 -6.01 9.13
N ALA A 133 4.70 -6.41 7.87
CA ALA A 133 4.41 -7.79 7.47
C ALA A 133 5.50 -8.76 7.92
N LEU A 134 6.79 -8.40 7.78
CA LEU A 134 7.90 -9.23 8.25
C LEU A 134 7.88 -9.42 9.77
N LEU A 135 7.59 -8.36 10.53
CA LEU A 135 7.45 -8.46 11.98
C LEU A 135 6.22 -9.28 12.39
N LEU A 136 5.13 -9.20 11.64
CA LEU A 136 3.90 -9.93 11.96
C LEU A 136 4.02 -11.43 11.67
N PHE A 137 4.58 -11.78 10.52
CA PHE A 137 4.63 -13.16 10.02
C PHE A 137 5.96 -13.87 10.30
N GLY A 138 7.06 -13.15 10.48
CA GLY A 138 8.39 -13.69 10.77
C GLY A 138 8.42 -14.62 12.01
N PRO A 139 7.82 -14.23 13.15
CA PRO A 139 7.79 -15.09 14.34
C PRO A 139 7.05 -16.42 14.15
N ALA A 140 6.17 -16.52 13.15
CA ALA A 140 5.38 -17.73 12.88
C ALA A 140 6.15 -18.80 12.08
N LEU A 141 7.40 -18.54 11.68
CA LEU A 141 8.31 -19.57 11.17
C LEU A 141 8.84 -20.51 12.27
N ILE A 142 8.54 -20.23 13.54
CA ILE A 142 8.85 -21.09 14.67
C ILE A 142 7.84 -22.27 14.70
N PRO A 143 8.24 -23.53 14.95
CA PRO A 143 7.60 -24.73 14.39
C PRO A 143 6.18 -25.13 14.85
N SER A 144 5.38 -24.28 15.48
CA SER A 144 4.06 -24.64 16.03
C SER A 144 2.90 -23.99 15.28
N GLY A 145 2.31 -24.72 14.32
CA GLY A 145 1.11 -24.26 13.60
C GLY A 145 0.63 -25.24 12.54
N THR A 146 -0.65 -25.12 12.16
CA THR A 146 -1.23 -25.88 11.03
C THR A 146 -0.56 -25.50 9.72
N PHE A 147 -0.55 -26.40 8.73
CA PHE A 147 -0.01 -26.13 7.37
C PHE A 147 -0.57 -24.84 6.78
N SER A 148 -1.87 -24.63 6.95
CA SER A 148 -2.60 -23.45 6.48
C SER A 148 -2.18 -22.15 7.17
N SER A 149 -1.73 -22.21 8.43
CA SER A 149 -1.17 -21.05 9.14
C SER A 149 0.23 -20.72 8.61
N ARG A 150 1.08 -21.75 8.45
CA ARG A 150 2.44 -21.60 7.91
C ARG A 150 2.44 -21.04 6.48
N ALA A 151 1.55 -21.52 5.62
CA ALA A 151 1.43 -21.03 4.24
C ALA A 151 1.14 -19.52 4.18
N ILE A 152 0.21 -19.03 5.03
CA ILE A 152 -0.06 -17.59 5.14
C ILE A 152 1.16 -16.82 5.63
N SER A 153 1.87 -17.34 6.65
CA SER A 153 3.08 -16.71 7.15
C SER A 153 4.17 -16.63 6.10
N PHE A 154 4.40 -17.69 5.32
CA PHE A 154 5.34 -17.68 4.20
C PHE A 154 4.96 -16.65 3.14
N LEU A 155 3.69 -16.60 2.74
CA LEU A 155 3.22 -15.60 1.78
C LEU A 155 3.38 -14.18 2.33
N GLY A 156 3.05 -13.97 3.61
CA GLY A 156 3.20 -12.68 4.27
C GLY A 156 4.65 -12.21 4.35
N ILE A 157 5.59 -13.12 4.60
CA ILE A 157 7.03 -12.84 4.57
C ILE A 157 7.49 -12.54 3.15
N ALA A 158 7.08 -13.36 2.17
CA ALA A 158 7.46 -13.14 0.78
C ALA A 158 7.02 -11.77 0.28
N VAL A 159 5.76 -11.39 0.52
CA VAL A 159 5.26 -10.05 0.19
C VAL A 159 5.98 -8.97 0.99
N GLY A 160 6.27 -9.21 2.27
CA GLY A 160 7.02 -8.27 3.09
C GLY A 160 8.43 -7.99 2.55
N LEU A 161 9.13 -9.04 2.10
CA LEU A 161 10.45 -8.93 1.45
C LEU A 161 10.36 -8.19 0.13
N VAL A 162 9.35 -8.48 -0.70
CA VAL A 162 9.14 -7.77 -1.97
C VAL A 162 8.85 -6.29 -1.71
N GLY A 163 8.00 -5.95 -0.73
CA GLY A 163 7.67 -4.56 -0.40
C GLY A 163 8.87 -3.76 0.10
N VAL A 164 9.65 -4.32 1.05
CA VAL A 164 10.88 -3.68 1.53
C VAL A 164 11.91 -3.57 0.42
N GLY A 165 12.14 -4.66 -0.32
CA GLY A 165 13.13 -4.71 -1.40
C GLY A 165 12.81 -3.72 -2.52
N ALA A 166 11.57 -3.70 -2.99
CA ALA A 166 11.12 -2.76 -4.02
C ALA A 166 11.22 -1.30 -3.54
N ALA A 167 10.86 -1.01 -2.29
CA ALA A 167 10.98 0.34 -1.74
C ALA A 167 12.45 0.81 -1.69
N LEU A 168 13.36 -0.07 -1.25
CA LEU A 168 14.79 0.22 -1.25
C LEU A 168 15.33 0.43 -2.67
N ILE A 169 14.92 -0.40 -3.63
CA ILE A 169 15.29 -0.27 -5.05
C ILE A 169 14.85 1.10 -5.60
N CYS A 170 13.62 1.52 -5.32
CA CYS A 170 13.12 2.84 -5.71
C CYS A 170 13.92 4.00 -5.05
N LEU A 171 14.34 3.85 -3.79
CA LEU A 171 15.19 4.84 -3.12
C LEU A 171 16.57 5.00 -3.79
N PHE A 172 17.06 3.95 -4.46
CA PHE A 172 18.28 4.02 -5.27
C PHE A 172 18.04 4.55 -6.70
N GLY A 173 16.85 5.09 -6.98
CA GLY A 173 16.53 5.71 -8.26
C GLY A 173 16.24 4.71 -9.39
N VAL A 174 15.92 3.46 -9.05
CA VAL A 174 15.53 2.42 -10.02
C VAL A 174 14.00 2.35 -10.11
N ASP A 175 13.48 2.20 -11.33
CA ASP A 175 12.04 2.10 -11.57
C ASP A 175 11.52 0.72 -11.15
N ALA A 176 10.91 0.66 -9.97
CA ALA A 176 10.27 -0.54 -9.42
C ALA A 176 8.82 -0.27 -8.97
N GLY A 177 8.16 0.74 -9.55
CA GLY A 177 6.79 1.14 -9.18
C GLY A 177 5.78 -0.02 -9.26
N GLN A 178 5.90 -0.88 -10.28
CA GLN A 178 5.05 -2.07 -10.42
C GLN A 178 5.27 -3.09 -9.29
N LEU A 179 6.52 -3.28 -8.83
CA LEU A 179 6.81 -4.20 -7.73
C LEU A 179 6.21 -3.68 -6.41
N LEU A 180 6.22 -2.36 -6.19
CA LEU A 180 5.55 -1.75 -5.05
C LEU A 180 4.04 -2.02 -5.09
N GLY A 181 3.40 -1.76 -6.24
CA GLY A 181 1.97 -2.02 -6.42
C GLY A 181 1.59 -3.49 -6.24
N LEU A 182 2.41 -4.42 -6.77
CA LEU A 182 2.21 -5.86 -6.59
C LEU A 182 2.36 -6.28 -5.13
N ALA A 183 3.33 -5.74 -4.39
CA ALA A 183 3.51 -6.02 -2.97
C ALA A 183 2.27 -5.62 -2.17
N ILE A 184 1.73 -4.42 -2.41
CA ILE A 184 0.52 -3.96 -1.75
C ILE A 184 -0.68 -4.82 -2.12
N ALA A 185 -0.92 -5.07 -3.42
CA ALA A 185 -2.06 -5.87 -3.87
C ALA A 185 -2.05 -7.30 -3.30
N ALA A 186 -0.91 -8.00 -3.39
CA ALA A 186 -0.74 -9.34 -2.82
C ALA A 186 -0.87 -9.32 -1.29
N GLY A 187 -0.30 -8.29 -0.65
CA GLY A 187 -0.37 -8.08 0.78
C GLY A 187 -1.80 -7.90 1.28
N SER A 188 -2.58 -7.04 0.63
CA SER A 188 -3.99 -6.82 0.95
C SER A 188 -4.81 -8.11 0.84
N ALA A 189 -4.52 -8.97 -0.14
CA ALA A 189 -5.16 -10.28 -0.24
C ALA A 189 -4.82 -11.20 0.95
N ILE A 190 -3.54 -11.23 1.37
CA ILE A 190 -3.11 -12.00 2.55
C ILE A 190 -3.80 -11.50 3.81
N PHE A 191 -3.84 -10.18 4.03
CA PHE A 191 -4.48 -9.60 5.20
C PHE A 191 -6.01 -9.77 5.20
N LEU A 192 -6.66 -9.82 4.03
CA LEU A 192 -8.06 -10.22 3.93
C LEU A 192 -8.26 -11.65 4.44
N ILE A 193 -7.41 -12.60 4.06
CA ILE A 193 -7.48 -13.98 4.55
C ILE A 193 -7.26 -14.04 6.07
N VAL A 194 -6.30 -13.27 6.59
CA VAL A 194 -6.08 -13.15 8.05
C VAL A 194 -7.33 -12.61 8.75
N GLY A 195 -7.94 -11.55 8.22
CA GLY A 195 -9.17 -10.96 8.76
C GLY A 195 -10.36 -11.92 8.75
N MET A 196 -10.56 -12.65 7.64
CA MET A 196 -11.63 -13.66 7.53
C MET A 196 -11.46 -14.79 8.54
N ARG A 197 -10.23 -15.25 8.79
CA ARG A 197 -9.96 -16.26 9.82
C ARG A 197 -10.27 -15.75 11.21
N ALA A 198 -9.81 -14.54 11.54
CA ALA A 198 -10.09 -13.93 12.83
C ALA A 198 -11.60 -13.74 13.08
N ALA A 199 -12.36 -13.34 12.05
CA ALA A 199 -13.82 -13.22 12.12
C ALA A 199 -14.51 -14.58 12.34
N LYS A 200 -14.05 -15.62 11.64
CA LYS A 200 -14.58 -16.98 11.81
C LYS A 200 -14.34 -17.50 13.23
N ASP A 201 -13.13 -17.33 13.76
CA ASP A 201 -12.76 -17.82 15.08
C ASP A 201 -13.50 -17.06 16.21
N ALA A 202 -13.95 -15.83 15.97
CA ALA A 202 -14.75 -15.05 16.92
C ALA A 202 -16.24 -15.45 16.98
N LEU A 203 -16.73 -16.16 15.95
CA LEU A 203 -18.13 -16.60 15.83
C LEU A 203 -18.34 -18.08 16.24
N ALA A 204 -17.25 -18.80 16.53
CA ALA A 204 -17.26 -20.19 16.97
C ALA A 204 -17.18 -20.28 18.50
#